data_AF-A0A7S6N5B9-F1
#
_entry.id   AF-A0A7S6N5B9-F1
#
_cell.length_a   1.000
_cell.length_b   1.000
_cell.length_c   1.000
_cell.angle_alpha   90.00
_cell.angle_beta   90.00
_cell.angle_gamma   90.00
#
_symmetry.space_group_name_H-M   'P 1'
#
loop_
_entity.id
_entity.type
_entity.pdbx_description
1 polymer ?
#
loop_
_entity_poly.entity_id
_entity_poly.type
_entity_poly.pdbx_seq_one_letter_code
_entity_poly.pdbx_strand_id
1 'polypeptide(L)'
;MRPRPSIRALAAGLCAMLLAAAPAPAAPAASPDAAATAAGATRLLYAEALAPRWEGAPSAHAAGSGATRGMLRFRAFGRGFELELAPNSRLGPAPPGVMLLAGSVPGIPGSWARLMRQGDALTGLVYDGADYFGIEPVANLVTVLDPDVPQPATGSMVYRLADLLVDPQVLACGTDEATLAGEALPAGNAAAALRALASELAAEAATNPAYRIHIAPVADHEFASRFGANAIGELLARLNIADGIFSSQVGVDLMADAPTVFTSTSYPLTATTPGGLLDQLSDYRVTSGTSAGITHLFTNKSFANNVVGIAWRSAVCLGREGASLSSSAGMSTVTSGLVVAHELGHNFGAYHDGEAGKPCESTPQTFLMAPRNAGSSTFSPCSLQYMNVVIAERSAAYPACLTSIIDFDVALAQPAAAHVDPGATVELPLRVQNLGQQPASTLNLRVQVPAPLQVTDAIPDKGYCDFDATQVSCDLASLSASGSWDLRLQVTGTEERSYAISASVTAAVDGSPGNNSRSFTLTVGNPQAATTGSSGGGGGGGGTADALSLLGLLGLALRRRRRAASRTV
;
A
#
# COMPACT_ATOMS: atom_id res chain seq x y z
N MET A 1 60.03 -58.93 -10.73
CA MET A 1 59.27 -60.19 -10.67
C MET A 1 57.92 -59.98 -11.35
N ARG A 2 57.43 -61.04 -11.98
CA ARG A 2 56.49 -61.07 -13.12
C ARG A 2 55.08 -60.54 -12.83
N PRO A 3 54.37 -60.03 -13.86
CA PRO A 3 52.94 -59.75 -13.86
C PRO A 3 52.09 -60.95 -14.36
N ARG A 4 50.76 -60.84 -14.17
CA ARG A 4 49.64 -61.54 -14.87
C ARG A 4 49.33 -63.00 -14.43
N PRO A 5 48.07 -63.49 -14.54
CA PRO A 5 47.20 -63.32 -15.72
C PRO A 5 45.69 -63.13 -15.55
N SER A 6 45.12 -62.59 -16.63
CA SER A 6 43.73 -62.74 -17.08
C SER A 6 43.48 -64.14 -17.65
N ILE A 7 42.31 -64.73 -17.40
CA ILE A 7 41.76 -65.82 -18.23
C ILE A 7 40.29 -65.51 -18.55
N ARG A 8 40.01 -65.39 -19.85
CA ARG A 8 38.68 -65.54 -20.47
C ARG A 8 38.53 -66.99 -20.93
N ALA A 9 37.40 -67.64 -20.65
CA ALA A 9 36.75 -68.67 -21.46
C ALA A 9 35.41 -69.07 -20.78
N LEU A 10 34.27 -68.69 -21.34
CA LEU A 10 33.41 -69.51 -22.22
C LEU A 10 32.63 -70.62 -21.47
N ALA A 11 31.37 -70.33 -21.17
CA ALA A 11 30.27 -71.32 -21.21
C ALA A 11 28.95 -70.59 -21.49
N ALA A 12 28.50 -70.69 -22.73
CA ALA A 12 27.14 -70.37 -23.13
C ALA A 12 26.19 -71.44 -22.56
N GLY A 13 25.13 -71.00 -21.88
CA GLY A 13 24.05 -71.85 -21.39
C GLY A 13 22.76 -71.05 -21.44
N LEU A 14 22.01 -71.26 -22.52
CA LEU A 14 20.62 -70.80 -22.68
C LEU A 14 19.80 -71.19 -21.46
N CYS A 15 19.20 -70.21 -20.78
CA CYS A 15 17.93 -70.42 -20.09
C CYS A 15 17.09 -69.16 -20.27
N ALA A 16 16.17 -69.24 -21.22
CA ALA A 16 15.14 -68.24 -21.45
C ALA A 16 14.22 -68.20 -20.22
N MET A 17 14.31 -67.14 -19.43
CA MET A 17 13.23 -66.76 -18.51
C MET A 17 12.53 -65.54 -19.10
N LEU A 18 11.22 -65.69 -19.30
CA LEU A 18 10.30 -64.60 -19.57
C LEU A 18 10.45 -63.52 -18.48
N LEU A 19 11.04 -62.37 -18.83
CA LEU A 19 10.70 -61.13 -18.13
C LEU A 19 9.39 -60.63 -18.71
N ALA A 20 8.29 -60.92 -18.00
CA ALA A 20 7.08 -60.13 -18.13
C ALA A 20 7.43 -58.69 -17.74
N ALA A 21 7.32 -57.76 -18.69
CA ALA A 21 7.39 -56.34 -18.42
C ALA A 21 6.26 -55.99 -17.44
N ALA A 22 6.60 -55.71 -16.18
CA ALA A 22 5.68 -55.09 -15.26
C ALA A 22 5.41 -53.66 -15.78
N PRO A 23 4.14 -53.23 -15.92
CA PRO A 23 3.85 -51.86 -16.29
C PRO A 23 4.40 -50.93 -15.21
N ALA A 24 5.05 -49.85 -15.65
CA ALA A 24 5.48 -48.77 -14.77
C ALA A 24 4.28 -48.33 -13.91
N PRO A 25 4.47 -48.08 -12.59
CA PRO A 25 3.38 -47.55 -11.78
C PRO A 25 2.98 -46.19 -12.38
N ALA A 26 1.73 -46.10 -12.82
CA ALA A 26 1.13 -44.85 -13.23
C ALA A 26 1.35 -43.82 -12.10
N ALA A 27 1.84 -42.64 -12.46
CA ALA A 27 1.84 -41.50 -11.55
C ALA A 27 0.43 -41.38 -10.94
N PRO A 28 0.30 -41.25 -9.60
CA PRO A 28 -1.00 -41.06 -9.01
C PRO A 28 -1.61 -39.82 -9.64
N ALA A 29 -2.70 -40.00 -10.39
CA ALA A 29 -3.52 -38.89 -10.86
C ALA A 29 -3.89 -38.08 -9.62
N ALA A 30 -3.64 -36.77 -9.66
CA ALA A 30 -4.10 -35.86 -8.62
C ALA A 30 -5.60 -36.12 -8.41
N SER A 31 -5.95 -36.47 -7.17
CA SER A 31 -7.34 -36.70 -6.79
C SER A 31 -8.16 -35.47 -7.17
N PRO A 32 -9.33 -35.61 -7.84
CA PRO A 32 -10.16 -34.47 -8.24
C PRO A 32 -10.64 -33.63 -7.04
N ASP A 33 -10.56 -34.17 -5.82
CA ASP A 33 -10.91 -33.48 -4.58
C ASP A 33 -9.94 -32.36 -4.17
N ALA A 34 -8.65 -32.41 -4.55
CA ALA A 34 -7.68 -31.37 -4.14
C ALA A 34 -7.83 -30.07 -4.94
N ALA A 35 -8.33 -30.15 -6.18
CA ALA A 35 -8.65 -28.98 -6.99
C ALA A 35 -10.02 -28.38 -6.62
N ALA A 36 -10.96 -29.22 -6.15
CA ALA A 36 -12.28 -28.79 -5.70
C ALA A 36 -12.25 -28.12 -4.32
N THR A 37 -11.34 -28.51 -3.41
CA THR A 37 -11.19 -27.87 -2.09
C THR A 37 -10.54 -26.48 -2.15
N ALA A 38 -9.69 -26.21 -3.15
CA ALA A 38 -9.11 -24.88 -3.34
C ALA A 38 -10.15 -23.84 -3.82
N ALA A 39 -11.18 -24.27 -4.56
CA ALA A 39 -12.23 -23.40 -5.10
C ALA A 39 -13.25 -22.90 -4.05
N GLY A 40 -13.15 -23.35 -2.79
CA GLY A 40 -14.00 -22.92 -1.67
C GLY A 40 -13.30 -22.08 -0.61
N ALA A 41 -11.99 -21.82 -0.76
CA ALA A 41 -11.13 -21.22 0.28
C ALA A 41 -11.35 -19.71 0.49
N THR A 42 -11.90 -19.01 -0.49
CA THR A 42 -12.08 -17.56 -0.44
C THR A 42 -13.33 -17.18 -1.23
N ARG A 43 -14.21 -16.38 -0.63
CA ARG A 43 -15.45 -15.89 -1.26
C ARG A 43 -15.53 -14.38 -1.14
N LEU A 44 -15.66 -13.70 -2.27
CA LEU A 44 -15.89 -12.27 -2.35
C LEU A 44 -17.39 -11.99 -2.41
N LEU A 45 -17.92 -11.38 -1.35
CA LEU A 45 -19.37 -11.16 -1.19
C LEU A 45 -19.91 -10.01 -2.02
N TYR A 46 -19.07 -9.00 -2.29
CA TYR A 46 -19.50 -7.81 -2.98
C TYR A 46 -18.34 -7.14 -3.71
N ALA A 47 -18.60 -6.75 -4.96
CA ALA A 47 -17.68 -6.01 -5.80
C ALA A 47 -18.47 -5.17 -6.80
N GLU A 48 -17.93 -4.01 -7.19
CA GLU A 48 -18.50 -3.14 -8.21
C GLU A 48 -17.59 -3.09 -9.44
N ALA A 49 -18.17 -3.00 -10.63
CA ALA A 49 -17.41 -2.80 -11.86
C ALA A 49 -16.63 -1.47 -11.78
N LEU A 50 -15.33 -1.52 -12.05
CA LEU A 50 -14.50 -0.32 -12.05
C LEU A 50 -14.67 0.41 -13.38
N ALA A 51 -15.04 1.69 -13.31
CA ALA A 51 -15.08 2.60 -14.45
C ALA A 51 -14.05 3.74 -14.25
N PRO A 52 -12.75 3.46 -14.43
CA PRO A 52 -11.69 4.43 -14.16
C PRO A 52 -11.62 5.50 -15.26
N ARG A 53 -11.32 6.74 -14.86
CA ARG A 53 -10.98 7.84 -15.76
C ARG A 53 -9.67 8.47 -15.33
N TRP A 54 -8.80 8.73 -16.30
CA TRP A 54 -7.51 9.38 -16.07
C TRP A 54 -7.59 10.87 -16.43
N GLU A 55 -7.15 11.73 -15.52
CA GLU A 55 -6.78 13.12 -15.79
C GLU A 55 -5.27 13.23 -15.77
N GLY A 56 -4.66 13.33 -16.96
CA GLY A 56 -3.22 13.11 -17.14
C GLY A 56 -2.88 11.65 -16.85
N ALA A 57 -2.62 10.84 -17.87
CA ALA A 57 -2.20 9.46 -17.62
C ALA A 57 -0.73 9.45 -17.12
N PRO A 58 -0.39 8.65 -16.10
CA PRO A 58 0.99 8.49 -15.67
C PRO A 58 1.83 7.96 -16.84
N SER A 59 3.02 8.51 -17.01
CA SER A 59 3.94 8.08 -18.06
C SER A 59 5.37 8.03 -17.53
N ALA A 60 6.04 6.92 -17.82
CA ALA A 60 7.48 6.78 -17.60
C ALA A 60 8.18 7.40 -18.81
N HIS A 61 8.86 8.53 -18.61
CA HIS A 61 9.68 9.11 -19.67
C HIS A 61 11.04 8.39 -19.72
N ALA A 62 11.69 8.40 -20.89
CA ALA A 62 13.03 7.87 -21.04
C ALA A 62 14.02 8.59 -20.11
N ALA A 63 15.08 7.88 -19.70
CA ALA A 63 16.06 8.26 -18.69
C ALA A 63 16.43 9.76 -18.74
N GLY A 64 15.94 10.54 -17.76
CA GLY A 64 16.37 11.92 -17.54
C GLY A 64 15.25 12.94 -17.23
N SER A 65 13.99 12.70 -17.61
CA SER A 65 12.86 13.54 -17.18
C SER A 65 11.97 12.73 -16.22
N GLY A 66 11.74 13.24 -15.01
CA GLY A 66 11.01 12.53 -13.96
C GLY A 66 9.66 11.95 -14.39
N ALA A 67 9.18 10.96 -13.63
CA ALA A 67 7.91 10.30 -13.92
C ALA A 67 6.74 11.29 -13.75
N THR A 68 5.79 11.32 -14.71
CA THR A 68 4.63 12.20 -14.58
C THR A 68 3.57 11.54 -13.71
N ARG A 69 3.06 12.31 -12.75
CA ARG A 69 1.88 11.95 -11.97
C ARG A 69 0.63 12.02 -12.84
N GLY A 70 -0.35 11.21 -12.49
CA GLY A 70 -1.67 11.18 -13.11
C GLY A 70 -2.75 10.93 -12.09
N MET A 71 -3.93 11.52 -12.32
CA MET A 71 -5.07 11.39 -11.40
C MET A 71 -6.03 10.33 -11.92
N LEU A 72 -6.23 9.26 -11.15
CA LEU A 72 -7.21 8.22 -11.39
C LEU A 72 -8.49 8.51 -10.61
N ARG A 73 -9.60 8.70 -11.34
CA ARG A 73 -10.93 8.99 -10.78
C ARG A 73 -11.89 7.86 -11.07
N PHE A 74 -12.66 7.43 -10.07
CA PHE A 74 -13.77 6.48 -10.27
C PHE A 74 -14.84 6.67 -9.20
N ARG A 75 -16.00 6.03 -9.37
CA ARG A 75 -17.04 5.93 -8.34
C ARG A 75 -17.24 4.47 -7.96
N ALA A 76 -17.35 4.21 -6.66
CA ALA A 76 -17.71 2.91 -6.12
C ALA A 76 -18.35 3.11 -4.74
N PHE A 77 -19.20 2.19 -4.29
CA PHE A 77 -19.83 2.19 -2.96
C PHE A 77 -20.56 3.51 -2.63
N GLY A 78 -21.15 4.13 -3.65
CA GLY A 78 -21.88 5.40 -3.52
C GLY A 78 -21.00 6.65 -3.33
N ARG A 79 -19.66 6.55 -3.44
CA ARG A 79 -18.71 7.66 -3.27
C ARG A 79 -17.72 7.77 -4.44
N GLY A 80 -17.10 8.95 -4.56
CA GLY A 80 -16.01 9.20 -5.51
C GLY A 80 -14.65 8.84 -4.90
N PHE A 81 -13.75 8.35 -5.74
CA PHE A 81 -12.36 8.09 -5.41
C PHE A 81 -11.45 8.89 -6.34
N GLU A 82 -10.40 9.46 -5.76
CA GLU A 82 -9.34 10.18 -6.46
C GLU A 82 -8.00 9.62 -5.97
N LEU A 83 -7.19 9.09 -6.88
CA LEU A 83 -5.85 8.58 -6.58
C LEU A 83 -4.85 9.32 -7.44
N GLU A 84 -3.90 10.02 -6.81
CA GLU A 84 -2.76 10.59 -7.51
C GLU A 84 -1.67 9.52 -7.61
N LEU A 85 -1.33 9.10 -8.82
CA LEU A 85 -0.47 7.95 -9.09
C LEU A 85 0.71 8.33 -9.98
N ALA A 86 1.87 7.74 -9.71
CA ALA A 86 3.06 7.80 -10.54
C ALA A 86 3.62 6.39 -10.80
N PRO A 87 4.42 6.19 -11.86
CA PRO A 87 5.20 4.97 -12.04
C PRO A 87 6.01 4.62 -10.78
N ASN A 88 5.86 3.40 -10.27
CA ASN A 88 6.68 2.89 -9.16
C ASN A 88 7.98 2.26 -9.71
N SER A 89 9.02 3.08 -9.84
CA SER A 89 10.31 2.63 -10.36
C SER A 89 11.16 1.83 -9.35
N ARG A 90 10.74 1.71 -8.08
CA ARG A 90 11.48 0.92 -7.07
C ARG A 90 11.49 -0.57 -7.38
N LEU A 91 10.46 -1.07 -8.05
CA LEU A 91 10.28 -2.49 -8.32
C LEU A 91 10.86 -2.93 -9.68
N GLY A 92 11.92 -2.24 -10.13
CA GLY A 92 12.62 -2.55 -11.36
C GLY A 92 11.81 -2.25 -12.63
N PRO A 93 12.36 -2.56 -13.82
CA PRO A 93 11.66 -2.36 -15.08
C PRO A 93 10.52 -3.37 -15.24
N ALA A 94 9.29 -2.87 -15.36
CA ALA A 94 8.15 -3.69 -15.72
C ALA A 94 8.24 -4.16 -17.19
N PRO A 95 7.65 -5.32 -17.55
CA PRO A 95 7.55 -5.77 -18.94
C PRO A 95 6.84 -4.75 -19.85
N PRO A 96 7.06 -4.78 -21.18
CA PRO A 96 6.32 -3.95 -22.11
C PRO A 96 4.79 -4.09 -21.93
N GLY A 97 4.09 -2.95 -21.85
CA GLY A 97 2.65 -2.91 -21.64
C GLY A 97 2.19 -3.07 -20.19
N VAL A 98 3.13 -3.27 -19.25
CA VAL A 98 2.87 -3.28 -17.80
C VAL A 98 3.40 -1.99 -17.19
N MET A 99 2.62 -1.37 -16.32
CA MET A 99 3.05 -0.21 -15.55
C MET A 99 2.70 -0.42 -14.08
N LEU A 100 3.72 -0.49 -13.23
CA LEU A 100 3.55 -0.45 -11.78
C LEU A 100 3.36 1.00 -11.36
N LEU A 101 2.41 1.22 -10.48
CA LEU A 101 1.96 2.53 -10.02
C LEU A 101 1.99 2.56 -8.50
N ALA A 102 2.45 3.68 -7.96
CA ALA A 102 2.40 4.02 -6.55
C ALA A 102 1.85 5.43 -6.38
N GLY A 103 1.16 5.68 -5.28
CA GLY A 103 0.61 7.00 -4.98
C GLY A 103 -0.26 6.98 -3.75
N SER A 104 -1.17 7.95 -3.64
CA SER A 104 -2.02 8.17 -2.47
C SER A 104 -3.33 8.87 -2.83
N VAL A 105 -4.22 8.98 -1.85
CA VAL A 105 -5.42 9.82 -1.93
C VAL A 105 -5.03 11.27 -1.61
N PRO A 106 -5.29 12.23 -2.51
CA PRO A 106 -4.98 13.64 -2.25
C PRO A 106 -5.61 14.14 -0.95
N GLY A 107 -4.80 14.80 -0.12
CA GLY A 107 -5.26 15.41 1.13
C GLY A 107 -5.55 14.44 2.27
N ILE A 108 -5.34 13.12 2.11
CA ILE A 108 -5.48 12.13 3.19
C ILE A 108 -4.09 11.59 3.58
N PRO A 109 -3.51 12.08 4.70
CA PRO A 109 -2.23 11.59 5.19
C PRO A 109 -2.26 10.09 5.46
N GLY A 110 -1.18 9.38 5.09
CA GLY A 110 -1.05 7.94 5.30
C GLY A 110 -1.87 7.05 4.36
N SER A 111 -2.75 7.62 3.53
CA SER A 111 -3.36 6.87 2.43
C SER A 111 -2.29 6.46 1.41
N TRP A 112 -2.50 5.32 0.76
CA TRP A 112 -1.60 4.85 -0.28
C TRP A 112 -2.31 3.96 -1.28
N ALA A 113 -1.78 3.90 -2.49
CA ALA A 113 -2.22 3.02 -3.56
C ALA A 113 -1.02 2.34 -4.20
N ARG A 114 -1.16 1.05 -4.51
CA ARG A 114 -0.19 0.24 -5.24
C ARG A 114 -0.94 -0.56 -6.29
N LEU A 115 -0.85 -0.10 -7.54
CA LEU A 115 -1.58 -0.68 -8.67
C LEU A 115 -0.61 -1.15 -9.75
N MET A 116 -1.01 -2.15 -10.50
CA MET A 116 -0.44 -2.52 -11.78
C MET A 116 -1.50 -2.23 -12.85
N ARG A 117 -1.08 -1.54 -13.91
CA ARG A 117 -1.87 -1.36 -15.12
C ARG A 117 -1.32 -2.23 -16.24
N GLN A 118 -2.20 -3.00 -16.89
CA GLN A 118 -1.90 -3.71 -18.13
C GLN A 118 -3.03 -3.49 -19.12
N GLY A 119 -2.78 -2.71 -20.17
CA GLY A 119 -3.85 -2.20 -21.04
C GLY A 119 -4.86 -1.37 -20.24
N ASP A 120 -6.12 -1.80 -20.26
CA ASP A 120 -7.23 -1.19 -19.50
C ASP A 120 -7.48 -1.87 -18.14
N ALA A 121 -6.82 -3.00 -17.87
CA ALA A 121 -6.96 -3.71 -16.62
C ALA A 121 -6.08 -3.08 -15.53
N LEU A 122 -6.66 -2.90 -14.35
CA LEU A 122 -5.99 -2.50 -13.13
C LEU A 122 -6.02 -3.66 -12.12
N THR A 123 -4.91 -3.86 -11.41
CA THR A 123 -4.78 -4.86 -10.35
C THR A 123 -4.01 -4.24 -9.18
N GLY A 124 -4.44 -4.41 -7.93
CA GLY A 124 -3.68 -3.94 -6.77
C GLY A 124 -4.53 -3.61 -5.56
N LEU A 125 -3.91 -2.88 -4.63
CA LEU A 125 -4.51 -2.54 -3.34
C LEU A 125 -4.46 -1.02 -3.11
N VAL A 126 -5.52 -0.50 -2.53
CA VAL A 126 -5.66 0.90 -2.12
C VAL A 126 -6.03 0.95 -0.65
N TYR A 127 -5.31 1.73 0.13
CA TYR A 127 -5.72 2.16 1.46
C TYR A 127 -6.10 3.64 1.38
N ASP A 128 -7.36 3.95 1.66
CA ASP A 128 -7.87 5.32 1.53
C ASP A 128 -7.65 6.18 2.79
N GLY A 129 -7.00 5.63 3.83
CA GLY A 129 -6.86 6.24 5.15
C GLY A 129 -7.81 5.67 6.21
N ALA A 130 -8.78 4.83 5.81
CA ALA A 130 -9.70 4.15 6.72
C ALA A 130 -9.93 2.68 6.34
N ASP A 131 -10.19 2.41 5.06
CA ASP A 131 -10.55 1.11 4.51
C ASP A 131 -9.55 0.67 3.42
N TYR A 132 -9.44 -0.65 3.27
CA TYR A 132 -8.67 -1.27 2.19
C TYR A 132 -9.59 -1.72 1.05
N PHE A 133 -9.18 -1.42 -0.18
CA PHE A 133 -9.90 -1.75 -1.41
C PHE A 133 -9.01 -2.54 -2.36
N GLY A 134 -9.42 -3.76 -2.67
CA GLY A 134 -8.83 -4.54 -3.75
C GLY A 134 -9.40 -4.08 -5.09
N ILE A 135 -8.52 -3.95 -6.08
CA ILE A 135 -8.89 -3.77 -7.48
C ILE A 135 -8.30 -4.94 -8.24
N GLU A 136 -9.12 -5.72 -8.95
CA GLU A 136 -8.64 -6.87 -9.71
C GLU A 136 -9.39 -7.04 -11.05
N PRO A 137 -8.73 -7.55 -12.09
CA PRO A 137 -9.39 -7.96 -13.32
C PRO A 137 -10.47 -9.00 -13.04
N VAL A 138 -11.60 -8.94 -13.75
CA VAL A 138 -12.69 -9.94 -13.60
C VAL A 138 -12.15 -11.37 -13.75
N ALA A 139 -11.20 -11.59 -14.67
CA ALA A 139 -10.54 -12.87 -14.91
C ALA A 139 -9.80 -13.45 -13.69
N ASN A 140 -9.38 -12.61 -12.75
CA ASN A 140 -8.73 -13.05 -11.51
C ASN A 140 -9.74 -13.35 -10.40
N LEU A 141 -10.98 -12.87 -10.53
CA LEU A 141 -12.03 -13.00 -9.53
C LEU A 141 -12.97 -14.18 -9.80
N VAL A 142 -12.93 -14.80 -10.99
CA VAL A 142 -13.91 -15.82 -11.41
C VAL A 142 -14.03 -17.01 -10.45
N THR A 143 -12.95 -17.35 -9.72
CA THR A 143 -12.94 -18.46 -8.76
C THR A 143 -13.34 -18.08 -7.34
N VAL A 144 -13.41 -16.79 -7.02
CA VAL A 144 -13.70 -16.28 -5.66
C VAL A 144 -14.97 -15.43 -5.60
N LEU A 145 -15.40 -14.85 -6.72
CA LEU A 145 -16.56 -13.96 -6.77
C LEU A 145 -17.84 -14.76 -6.72
N ASP A 146 -18.75 -14.32 -5.85
CA ASP A 146 -20.10 -14.87 -5.77
C ASP A 146 -20.79 -14.77 -7.16
N PRO A 147 -21.34 -15.87 -7.69
CA PRO A 147 -21.96 -15.88 -9.03
C PRO A 147 -23.12 -14.90 -9.17
N ASP A 148 -23.75 -14.48 -8.07
CA ASP A 148 -24.86 -13.54 -8.09
C ASP A 148 -24.41 -12.08 -8.21
N VAL A 149 -23.11 -11.79 -8.06
CA VAL A 149 -22.56 -10.44 -8.23
C VAL A 149 -22.47 -10.11 -9.73
N PRO A 150 -23.04 -9.00 -10.22
CA PRO A 150 -22.92 -8.61 -11.63
C PRO A 150 -21.48 -8.35 -12.05
N GLN A 151 -21.04 -9.02 -13.13
CA GLN A 151 -19.66 -8.93 -13.64
C GLN A 151 -19.63 -8.30 -15.04
N PRO A 152 -18.74 -7.31 -15.29
CA PRO A 152 -18.51 -6.86 -16.65
C PRO A 152 -17.76 -7.94 -17.44
N ALA A 153 -17.92 -7.97 -18.76
CA ALA A 153 -17.25 -8.96 -19.61
C ALA A 153 -15.71 -8.83 -19.60
N THR A 154 -15.21 -7.60 -19.40
CA THR A 154 -13.79 -7.26 -19.38
C THR A 154 -13.52 -6.13 -18.39
N GLY A 155 -12.25 -5.92 -18.06
CA GLY A 155 -11.82 -4.84 -17.17
C GLY A 155 -11.67 -5.31 -15.73
N SER A 156 -11.70 -4.36 -14.81
CA SER A 156 -11.47 -4.62 -13.38
C SER A 156 -12.73 -4.37 -12.55
N MET A 157 -12.76 -4.98 -11.38
CA MET A 157 -13.72 -4.70 -10.32
C MET A 157 -13.00 -4.16 -9.10
N VAL A 158 -13.72 -3.42 -8.28
CA VAL A 158 -13.26 -2.92 -6.99
C VAL A 158 -14.12 -3.49 -5.87
N TYR A 159 -13.50 -3.90 -4.78
CA TYR A 159 -14.15 -4.47 -3.61
C TYR A 159 -13.47 -4.00 -2.33
N ARG A 160 -14.20 -3.98 -1.21
CA ARG A 160 -13.57 -3.76 0.10
C ARG A 160 -12.92 -5.06 0.54
N LEU A 161 -11.74 -4.99 1.13
CA LEU A 161 -11.08 -6.17 1.66
C LEU A 161 -11.94 -6.85 2.75
N ALA A 162 -12.75 -6.08 3.48
CA ALA A 162 -13.73 -6.59 4.44
C ALA A 162 -14.86 -7.44 3.81
N ASP A 163 -15.10 -7.34 2.50
CA ASP A 163 -16.08 -8.17 1.78
C ASP A 163 -15.46 -9.49 1.28
N LEU A 164 -14.14 -9.69 1.48
CA LEU A 164 -13.42 -10.91 1.14
C LEU A 164 -13.44 -11.88 2.33
N LEU A 165 -14.27 -12.90 2.26
CA LEU A 165 -14.26 -13.99 3.24
C LEU A 165 -13.14 -14.96 2.90
N VAL A 166 -12.22 -15.15 3.83
CA VAL A 166 -11.21 -16.21 3.75
C VAL A 166 -11.63 -17.34 4.68
N ASP A 167 -11.72 -18.56 4.16
CA ASP A 167 -11.93 -19.74 5.02
C ASP A 167 -10.67 -19.94 5.87
N PRO A 168 -10.76 -19.80 7.21
CA PRO A 168 -9.61 -19.91 8.09
C PRO A 168 -8.96 -21.31 8.02
N GLN A 169 -9.66 -22.35 7.56
CA GLN A 169 -9.11 -23.70 7.45
C GLN A 169 -8.20 -23.89 6.22
N VAL A 170 -8.12 -22.93 5.29
CA VAL A 170 -7.64 -23.19 3.92
C VAL A 170 -6.49 -22.29 3.47
N LEU A 171 -6.01 -21.34 4.28
CA LEU A 171 -4.80 -20.55 4.00
C LEU A 171 -3.91 -20.51 5.25
N ALA A 172 -3.34 -21.65 5.62
CA ALA A 172 -2.44 -21.76 6.77
C ALA A 172 -1.03 -21.30 6.40
N CYS A 173 -0.35 -20.60 7.29
CA CYS A 173 1.06 -20.27 7.12
C CYS A 173 1.92 -21.38 7.74
N GLY A 174 3.00 -21.77 7.06
CA GLY A 174 3.81 -22.92 7.46
C GLY A 174 4.51 -22.67 8.79
N THR A 175 4.25 -23.51 9.79
CA THR A 175 5.11 -23.65 10.97
C THR A 175 5.98 -24.90 10.80
N ASP A 176 7.10 -24.98 11.52
CA ASP A 176 7.91 -26.21 11.62
C ASP A 176 6.96 -27.41 11.73
N GLU A 177 7.13 -28.45 10.88
CA GLU A 177 6.11 -29.48 10.53
C GLU A 177 5.40 -30.21 11.70
N ALA A 178 5.78 -29.95 12.95
CA ALA A 178 5.23 -30.54 14.17
C ALA A 178 3.93 -29.92 14.71
N THR A 179 3.45 -28.76 14.22
CA THR A 179 2.40 -27.97 14.94
C THR A 179 1.01 -27.87 14.29
N LEU A 180 0.70 -28.61 13.23
CA LEU A 180 -0.63 -28.53 12.56
C LEU A 180 -1.66 -29.57 13.05
N ALA A 181 -1.55 -30.06 14.28
CA ALA A 181 -2.55 -30.92 14.89
C ALA A 181 -3.13 -30.27 16.16
N GLY A 182 -4.16 -29.43 16.02
CA GLY A 182 -4.97 -29.03 17.18
C GLY A 182 -5.84 -27.79 17.00
N GLU A 183 -7.15 -28.03 17.12
CA GLU A 183 -8.22 -27.09 17.47
C GLU A 183 -8.84 -26.20 16.37
N ALA A 184 -10.11 -26.50 16.09
CA ALA A 184 -11.05 -25.62 15.41
C ALA A 184 -11.46 -24.47 16.36
N LEU A 185 -11.25 -23.23 15.93
CA LEU A 185 -11.70 -22.05 16.67
C LEU A 185 -13.24 -21.95 16.64
N PRO A 186 -13.89 -21.51 17.73
CA PRO A 186 -15.33 -21.28 17.75
C PRO A 186 -15.69 -20.10 16.83
N ALA A 187 -16.79 -20.23 16.09
CA ALA A 187 -17.31 -19.19 15.21
C ALA A 187 -17.65 -17.92 16.01
N GLY A 188 -16.74 -16.95 16.02
CA GLY A 188 -16.92 -15.65 16.65
C GLY A 188 -17.71 -14.69 15.76
N ASN A 189 -18.68 -14.00 16.34
CA ASN A 189 -19.62 -13.12 15.62
C ASN A 189 -18.88 -11.93 14.98
N ALA A 190 -18.85 -11.88 13.64
CA ALA A 190 -18.16 -10.89 12.82
C ALA A 190 -18.43 -9.41 13.18
N ALA A 191 -19.61 -9.09 13.74
CA ALA A 191 -19.97 -7.73 14.13
C ALA A 191 -19.32 -7.24 15.46
N ALA A 192 -18.81 -8.17 16.30
CA ALA A 192 -18.15 -7.83 17.57
C ALA A 192 -16.66 -7.51 17.37
N ALA A 193 -15.98 -8.24 16.46
CA ALA A 193 -14.62 -7.92 16.01
C ALA A 193 -14.58 -6.57 15.26
N LEU A 194 -15.62 -6.27 14.47
CA LEU A 194 -15.74 -5.03 13.71
C LEU A 194 -15.79 -3.75 14.56
N ARG A 195 -16.31 -3.82 15.80
CA ARG A 195 -16.42 -2.64 16.70
C ARG A 195 -15.21 -2.46 17.62
N ALA A 196 -14.47 -3.52 17.92
CA ALA A 196 -13.23 -3.44 18.69
C ALA A 196 -12.06 -2.93 17.82
N LEU A 197 -12.01 -3.32 16.54
CA LEU A 197 -11.01 -2.84 15.57
C LEU A 197 -11.19 -1.35 15.23
N ALA A 198 -12.44 -0.86 15.21
CA ALA A 198 -12.74 0.56 14.96
C ALA A 198 -12.24 1.52 16.06
N SER A 199 -11.90 1.03 17.26
CA SER A 199 -11.40 1.85 18.38
C SER A 199 -9.88 1.83 18.59
N GLU A 200 -9.12 0.94 17.93
CA GLU A 200 -7.65 0.95 17.95
C GLU A 200 -7.04 1.55 16.66
N LEU A 201 -7.81 1.60 15.57
CA LEU A 201 -7.40 2.08 14.25
C LEU A 201 -7.60 3.59 14.04
N ALA A 202 -7.08 4.42 14.95
CA ALA A 202 -7.01 5.87 14.75
C ALA A 202 -5.80 6.50 15.47
N ALA A 203 -4.59 6.02 15.18
CA ALA A 203 -3.35 6.80 15.13
C ALA A 203 -2.13 5.88 14.99
N GLU A 204 -1.91 5.31 13.80
CA GLU A 204 -0.52 5.11 13.37
C GLU A 204 -0.20 6.24 12.40
N ALA A 205 0.68 7.14 12.82
CA ALA A 205 1.22 8.13 11.90
C ALA A 205 1.86 7.36 10.74
N ALA A 206 1.54 7.76 9.50
CA ALA A 206 2.23 7.26 8.32
C ALA A 206 3.74 7.26 8.61
N THR A 207 4.36 6.09 8.66
CA THR A 207 5.82 6.03 8.82
C THR A 207 6.42 6.35 7.46
N ASN A 208 7.16 7.46 7.37
CA ASN A 208 8.00 7.67 6.20
C ASN A 208 9.08 6.56 6.22
N PRO A 209 9.31 5.85 5.11
CA PRO A 209 10.23 4.73 5.10
C PRO A 209 11.65 5.18 5.44
N ALA A 210 12.20 4.58 6.50
CA ALA A 210 13.52 4.89 7.02
C ALA A 210 14.64 4.06 6.41
N TYR A 211 14.26 2.89 5.90
CA TYR A 211 15.18 1.97 5.28
C TYR A 211 14.66 1.49 3.95
N ARG A 212 15.57 0.90 3.19
CA ARG A 212 15.31 0.30 1.90
C ARG A 212 16.05 -1.01 1.79
N ILE A 213 15.40 -1.99 1.19
CA ILE A 213 15.96 -3.33 0.98
C ILE A 213 15.70 -3.80 -0.44
N HIS A 214 16.69 -4.46 -1.03
CA HIS A 214 16.52 -5.16 -2.29
C HIS A 214 15.94 -6.56 -2.06
N ILE A 215 14.90 -6.90 -2.81
CA ILE A 215 14.28 -8.21 -2.91
C ILE A 215 14.69 -8.81 -4.25
N ALA A 216 15.19 -10.04 -4.26
CA ALA A 216 15.41 -10.83 -5.46
C ALA A 216 14.17 -11.70 -5.74
N PRO A 217 13.25 -11.26 -6.61
CA PRO A 217 12.08 -12.05 -6.96
C PRO A 217 12.45 -13.23 -7.87
N VAL A 218 11.97 -14.41 -7.50
CA VAL A 218 12.13 -15.64 -8.27
C VAL A 218 10.75 -16.23 -8.55
N ALA A 219 10.46 -16.60 -9.79
CA ALA A 219 9.29 -17.38 -10.15
C ALA A 219 9.70 -18.77 -10.62
N ASP A 220 9.10 -19.82 -10.04
CA ASP A 220 9.33 -21.19 -10.50
C ASP A 220 8.56 -21.53 -11.79
N HIS A 221 8.81 -22.74 -12.29
CA HIS A 221 8.14 -23.28 -13.47
C HIS A 221 6.62 -23.31 -13.32
N GLU A 222 6.09 -23.63 -12.14
CA GLU A 222 4.65 -23.68 -11.89
C GLU A 222 4.02 -22.29 -11.99
N PHE A 223 4.66 -21.27 -11.42
CA PHE A 223 4.23 -19.88 -11.55
C PHE A 223 4.31 -19.40 -13.00
N ALA A 224 5.44 -19.66 -13.67
CA ALA A 224 5.63 -19.32 -15.08
C ALA A 224 4.61 -20.02 -15.98
N SER A 225 4.28 -21.28 -15.71
CA SER A 225 3.29 -22.05 -16.47
C SER A 225 1.89 -21.50 -16.33
N ARG A 226 1.52 -21.01 -15.14
CA ARG A 226 0.20 -20.42 -14.91
C ARG A 226 0.03 -19.09 -15.63
N PHE A 227 1.02 -18.20 -15.52
CA PHE A 227 0.89 -16.81 -15.97
C PHE A 227 1.52 -16.53 -17.34
N GLY A 228 2.29 -17.50 -17.88
CA GLY A 228 2.92 -17.39 -19.19
C GLY A 228 3.79 -16.14 -19.32
N ALA A 229 3.61 -15.40 -20.42
CA ALA A 229 4.34 -14.16 -20.68
C ALA A 229 4.09 -13.06 -19.62
N ASN A 230 3.02 -13.16 -18.83
CA ASN A 230 2.69 -12.19 -17.79
C ASN A 230 3.32 -12.51 -16.42
N ALA A 231 4.08 -13.60 -16.27
CA ALA A 231 4.64 -14.01 -14.98
C ALA A 231 5.41 -12.89 -14.26
N ILE A 232 6.20 -12.10 -14.99
CA ILE A 232 6.93 -10.96 -14.40
C ILE A 232 5.96 -9.86 -13.93
N GLY A 233 4.92 -9.53 -14.69
CA GLY A 233 3.93 -8.55 -14.25
C GLY A 233 3.18 -9.01 -12.99
N GLU A 234 2.80 -10.29 -12.97
CA GLU A 234 2.05 -10.91 -11.86
C GLU A 234 2.85 -10.98 -10.56
N LEU A 235 4.13 -11.34 -10.62
CA LEU A 235 4.98 -11.34 -9.42
C LEU A 235 5.25 -9.91 -8.93
N LEU A 236 5.43 -8.95 -9.85
CA LEU A 236 5.69 -7.57 -9.48
C LEU A 236 4.44 -6.89 -8.92
N ALA A 237 3.24 -7.25 -9.38
CA ALA A 237 1.98 -6.75 -8.81
C ALA A 237 1.84 -7.14 -7.33
N ARG A 238 2.15 -8.39 -6.99
CA ARG A 238 2.13 -8.89 -5.60
C ARG A 238 3.18 -8.20 -4.73
N LEU A 239 4.39 -8.04 -5.26
CA LEU A 239 5.46 -7.31 -4.57
C LEU A 239 5.13 -5.81 -4.41
N ASN A 240 4.40 -5.22 -5.34
CA ASN A 240 3.93 -3.82 -5.26
C ASN A 240 2.92 -3.63 -4.12
N ILE A 241 2.04 -4.60 -3.89
CA ILE A 241 1.15 -4.60 -2.73
C ILE A 241 1.96 -4.69 -1.44
N ALA A 242 2.92 -5.62 -1.36
CA ALA A 242 3.80 -5.76 -0.21
C ALA A 242 4.61 -4.49 0.06
N ASP A 243 5.13 -3.81 -0.98
CA ASP A 243 5.82 -2.52 -0.85
C ASP A 243 4.92 -1.45 -0.21
N GLY A 244 3.64 -1.37 -0.59
CA GLY A 244 2.69 -0.45 0.03
C GLY A 244 2.51 -0.69 1.52
N ILE A 245 2.35 -1.95 1.92
CA ILE A 245 2.21 -2.34 3.34
C ILE A 245 3.51 -2.06 4.11
N PHE A 246 4.66 -2.48 3.59
CA PHE A 246 5.96 -2.30 4.26
C PHE A 246 6.37 -0.84 4.36
N SER A 247 6.23 -0.06 3.29
CA SER A 247 6.60 1.35 3.29
C SER A 247 5.71 2.18 4.22
N SER A 248 4.44 1.81 4.39
CA SER A 248 3.48 2.56 5.21
C SER A 248 3.51 2.19 6.70
N GLN A 249 3.69 0.89 7.02
CA GLN A 249 3.56 0.37 8.39
C GLN A 249 4.90 0.01 9.04
N VAL A 250 5.85 -0.50 8.25
CA VAL A 250 7.14 -1.01 8.77
C VAL A 250 8.25 0.04 8.63
N GLY A 251 8.04 1.06 7.80
CA GLY A 251 9.04 2.07 7.49
C GLY A 251 10.17 1.54 6.59
N VAL A 252 9.87 0.59 5.69
CA VAL A 252 10.86 0.02 4.76
C VAL A 252 10.35 0.06 3.32
N ASP A 253 11.08 0.72 2.42
CA ASP A 253 10.86 0.61 0.97
C ASP A 253 11.36 -0.74 0.46
N LEU A 254 10.53 -1.45 -0.30
CA LEU A 254 10.97 -2.65 -1.02
C LEU A 254 11.42 -2.26 -2.43
N MET A 255 12.64 -2.65 -2.79
CA MET A 255 13.13 -2.59 -4.16
C MET A 255 13.13 -3.98 -4.77
N ALA A 256 12.74 -4.11 -6.03
CA ALA A 256 12.86 -5.38 -6.73
C ALA A 256 14.10 -5.37 -7.64
N ASP A 257 14.96 -6.36 -7.45
CA ASP A 257 15.98 -6.70 -8.43
C ASP A 257 15.35 -7.33 -9.67
N ALA A 258 16.14 -7.49 -10.73
CA ALA A 258 15.70 -8.15 -11.96
C ALA A 258 15.11 -9.54 -11.66
N PRO A 259 13.84 -9.81 -12.02
CA PRO A 259 13.21 -11.09 -11.71
C PRO A 259 13.86 -12.26 -12.43
N THR A 260 14.04 -13.36 -11.71
CA THR A 260 14.40 -14.65 -12.30
C THR A 260 13.14 -15.47 -12.55
N VAL A 261 12.94 -15.98 -13.75
CA VAL A 261 11.80 -16.83 -14.10
C VAL A 261 12.28 -18.15 -14.68
N PHE A 262 11.97 -19.25 -14.01
CA PHE A 262 12.24 -20.58 -14.53
C PHE A 262 11.11 -21.01 -15.46
N THR A 263 11.35 -21.12 -16.76
CA THR A 263 10.36 -21.60 -17.75
C THR A 263 10.59 -23.05 -18.19
N SER A 264 11.73 -23.63 -17.80
CA SER A 264 12.10 -25.03 -18.06
C SER A 264 11.58 -25.94 -16.94
N THR A 265 11.17 -27.16 -17.29
CA THR A 265 10.86 -28.22 -16.30
C THR A 265 12.11 -28.79 -15.62
N SER A 266 13.30 -28.53 -16.18
CA SER A 266 14.59 -28.79 -15.53
C SER A 266 15.11 -27.51 -14.89
N TYR A 267 14.91 -27.40 -13.57
CA TYR A 267 15.29 -26.26 -12.72
C TYR A 267 15.51 -26.74 -11.27
N PRO A 268 16.18 -25.98 -10.38
CA PRO A 268 16.65 -26.49 -9.08
C PRO A 268 15.59 -26.50 -7.96
N LEU A 269 14.40 -25.92 -8.18
CA LEU A 269 13.38 -25.69 -7.14
C LEU A 269 12.22 -26.71 -7.26
N THR A 270 12.53 -28.00 -7.15
CA THR A 270 11.60 -29.11 -7.45
C THR A 270 10.88 -29.69 -6.24
N ALA A 271 11.26 -29.33 -5.01
CA ALA A 271 10.66 -29.89 -3.80
C ALA A 271 9.15 -29.62 -3.74
N THR A 272 8.42 -30.55 -3.13
CA THR A 272 6.95 -30.53 -3.03
C THR A 272 6.46 -30.19 -1.62
N THR A 273 7.35 -30.12 -0.63
CA THR A 273 7.03 -29.63 0.72
C THR A 273 7.50 -28.17 0.86
N PRO A 274 6.79 -27.33 1.64
CA PRO A 274 7.19 -25.93 1.84
C PRO A 274 8.62 -25.80 2.38
N GLY A 275 8.97 -26.54 3.44
CA GLY A 275 10.30 -26.49 4.05
C GLY A 275 11.41 -26.95 3.09
N GLY A 276 11.18 -28.06 2.37
CA GLY A 276 12.15 -28.54 1.38
C GLY A 276 12.35 -27.56 0.22
N LEU A 277 11.29 -26.85 -0.19
CA LEU A 277 11.37 -25.84 -1.24
C LEU A 277 12.08 -24.57 -0.74
N LEU A 278 11.85 -24.17 0.52
CA LEU A 278 12.56 -23.06 1.16
C LEU A 278 14.06 -23.36 1.28
N ASP A 279 14.43 -24.59 1.66
CA ASP A 279 15.84 -25.01 1.69
C ASP A 279 16.48 -24.97 0.29
N GLN A 280 15.79 -25.48 -0.74
CA GLN A 280 16.29 -25.39 -2.12
C GLN A 280 16.43 -23.95 -2.59
N LEU A 281 15.51 -23.05 -2.21
CA LEU A 281 15.60 -21.63 -2.52
C LEU A 281 16.80 -20.98 -1.81
N SER A 282 17.04 -21.33 -0.55
CA SER A 282 18.19 -20.89 0.23
C SER A 282 19.51 -21.34 -0.41
N ASP A 283 19.59 -22.58 -0.90
CA ASP A 283 20.78 -23.08 -1.59
C ASP A 283 20.95 -22.43 -2.98
N TYR A 284 19.84 -22.21 -3.71
CA TYR A 284 19.83 -21.44 -4.95
C TYR A 284 20.33 -20.02 -4.72
N ARG A 285 19.89 -19.35 -3.65
CA ARG A 285 20.33 -18.00 -3.30
C ARG A 285 21.86 -17.92 -3.16
N VAL A 286 22.47 -18.86 -2.44
CA VAL A 286 23.94 -18.94 -2.31
C VAL A 286 24.62 -19.10 -3.67
N THR A 287 24.12 -19.99 -4.53
CA THR A 287 24.73 -20.26 -5.85
C THR A 287 24.49 -19.14 -6.87
N SER A 288 23.38 -18.40 -6.76
CA SER A 288 23.05 -17.27 -7.62
C SER A 288 23.96 -16.06 -7.37
N GLY A 289 24.58 -15.96 -6.18
CA GLY A 289 25.42 -14.84 -5.80
C GLY A 289 24.66 -13.52 -5.63
N THR A 290 23.33 -13.56 -5.47
CA THR A 290 22.53 -12.35 -5.26
C THR A 290 22.99 -11.57 -4.02
N SER A 291 23.03 -10.25 -4.13
CA SER A 291 23.28 -9.33 -3.01
C SER A 291 21.99 -8.80 -2.38
N ALA A 292 20.81 -9.17 -2.90
CA ALA A 292 19.52 -8.77 -2.35
C ALA A 292 19.42 -9.16 -0.88
N GLY A 293 18.78 -8.35 -0.05
CA GLY A 293 18.60 -8.66 1.37
C GLY A 293 17.65 -9.84 1.64
N ILE A 294 16.73 -10.11 0.70
CA ILE A 294 15.83 -11.26 0.70
C ILE A 294 15.71 -11.81 -0.73
N THR A 295 15.67 -13.13 -0.89
CA THR A 295 15.18 -13.80 -2.10
C THR A 295 13.76 -14.31 -1.84
N HIS A 296 12.78 -13.85 -2.60
CA HIS A 296 11.39 -14.30 -2.43
C HIS A 296 10.94 -15.14 -3.63
N LEU A 297 10.48 -16.36 -3.38
CA LEU A 297 9.96 -17.26 -4.40
C LEU A 297 8.44 -17.15 -4.54
N PHE A 298 7.99 -16.85 -5.75
CA PHE A 298 6.62 -16.93 -6.18
C PHE A 298 6.40 -18.29 -6.86
N THR A 299 5.51 -19.10 -6.29
CA THR A 299 5.17 -20.43 -6.82
C THR A 299 3.68 -20.56 -7.11
N ASN A 300 3.31 -21.49 -7.99
CA ASN A 300 1.93 -21.96 -8.13
C ASN A 300 1.75 -23.42 -7.67
N LYS A 301 2.70 -23.96 -6.90
CA LYS A 301 2.55 -25.27 -6.24
C LYS A 301 1.50 -25.18 -5.13
N SER A 302 0.69 -26.22 -5.00
CA SER A 302 -0.17 -26.43 -3.83
C SER A 302 0.54 -27.32 -2.83
N PHE A 303 0.45 -26.99 -1.54
CA PHE A 303 1.08 -27.75 -0.47
C PHE A 303 0.06 -28.46 0.40
N ALA A 304 0.49 -29.53 1.08
CA ALA A 304 -0.34 -30.23 2.06
C ALA A 304 -0.77 -29.27 3.19
N ASN A 305 -1.90 -29.59 3.85
CA ASN A 305 -2.49 -28.78 4.93
C ASN A 305 -2.78 -27.32 4.56
N ASN A 306 -2.91 -27.05 3.25
CA ASN A 306 -3.13 -25.72 2.71
C ASN A 306 -2.09 -24.68 3.17
N VAL A 307 -0.82 -25.09 3.28
CA VAL A 307 0.27 -24.14 3.52
C VAL A 307 0.40 -23.21 2.31
N VAL A 308 0.40 -21.91 2.55
CA VAL A 308 0.42 -20.89 1.48
C VAL A 308 1.73 -20.13 1.38
N GLY A 309 2.59 -20.25 2.38
CA GLY A 309 3.90 -19.63 2.41
C GLY A 309 4.71 -20.17 3.57
N ILE A 310 6.02 -19.91 3.49
CA ILE A 310 6.98 -20.18 4.56
C ILE A 310 8.19 -19.27 4.40
N ALA A 311 8.79 -18.89 5.53
CA ALA A 311 9.93 -18.00 5.58
C ALA A 311 10.89 -18.35 6.71
N TRP A 312 12.17 -18.06 6.52
CA TRP A 312 13.11 -18.01 7.63
C TRP A 312 12.85 -16.77 8.48
N ARG A 313 12.66 -16.94 9.78
CA ARG A 313 12.40 -15.81 10.68
C ARG A 313 13.67 -15.01 10.98
N SER A 314 13.56 -13.68 11.05
CA SER A 314 14.66 -12.76 11.41
C SER A 314 15.90 -12.88 10.50
N ALA A 315 15.67 -13.25 9.24
CA ALA A 315 16.70 -13.65 8.30
C ALA A 315 17.04 -12.60 7.23
N VAL A 316 16.44 -11.40 7.31
CA VAL A 316 16.86 -10.23 6.53
C VAL A 316 18.39 -10.11 6.52
N CYS A 317 18.97 -9.92 5.33
CA CYS A 317 20.41 -9.77 5.09
C CYS A 317 21.28 -11.00 5.37
N LEU A 318 20.69 -12.13 5.77
CA LEU A 318 21.45 -13.37 5.89
C LEU A 318 21.70 -13.97 4.50
N GLY A 319 22.91 -14.50 4.30
CA GLY A 319 23.37 -14.97 2.99
C GLY A 319 22.53 -16.12 2.45
N ARG A 320 22.28 -17.16 3.27
CA ARG A 320 21.51 -18.34 2.87
C ARG A 320 20.05 -18.24 3.31
N GLU A 321 19.81 -17.82 4.55
CA GLU A 321 18.50 -17.83 5.17
C GLU A 321 17.66 -16.60 4.81
N GLY A 322 18.21 -15.57 4.15
CA GLY A 322 17.45 -14.42 3.66
C GLY A 322 16.51 -14.81 2.52
N ALA A 323 15.54 -15.68 2.80
CA ALA A 323 14.67 -16.32 1.85
C ALA A 323 13.27 -16.56 2.41
N SER A 324 12.29 -16.50 1.54
CA SER A 324 10.89 -16.82 1.82
C SER A 324 10.19 -17.24 0.52
N LEU A 325 9.03 -17.89 0.64
CA LEU A 325 8.22 -18.27 -0.53
C LEU A 325 6.73 -18.10 -0.25
N SER A 326 5.98 -17.79 -1.30
CA SER A 326 4.52 -17.71 -1.28
C SER A 326 3.91 -18.42 -2.49
N SER A 327 2.88 -19.22 -2.23
CA SER A 327 2.05 -19.84 -3.25
C SER A 327 0.94 -18.90 -3.71
N SER A 328 0.72 -18.86 -5.02
CA SER A 328 -0.42 -18.20 -5.64
C SER A 328 -1.58 -19.16 -5.94
N ALA A 329 -1.41 -20.47 -5.69
CA ALA A 329 -2.38 -21.49 -6.09
C ALA A 329 -3.78 -21.20 -5.52
N GLY A 330 -4.78 -21.11 -6.39
CA GLY A 330 -6.17 -20.83 -6.00
C GLY A 330 -6.45 -19.41 -5.49
N MET A 331 -5.47 -18.49 -5.55
CA MET A 331 -5.60 -17.14 -5.02
C MET A 331 -5.70 -16.07 -6.10
N SER A 332 -6.39 -15.00 -5.73
CA SER A 332 -6.37 -13.71 -6.41
C SER A 332 -5.02 -13.00 -6.23
N THR A 333 -4.78 -11.93 -6.98
CA THR A 333 -3.51 -11.19 -6.90
C THR A 333 -3.37 -10.48 -5.56
N VAL A 334 -4.45 -9.87 -5.05
CA VAL A 334 -4.44 -9.18 -3.76
C VAL A 334 -4.19 -10.16 -2.63
N THR A 335 -4.95 -11.27 -2.55
CA THR A 335 -4.75 -12.28 -1.50
C THR A 335 -3.32 -12.82 -1.52
N SER A 336 -2.78 -13.14 -2.69
CA SER A 336 -1.39 -13.60 -2.80
C SER A 336 -0.38 -12.52 -2.41
N GLY A 337 -0.64 -11.24 -2.71
CA GLY A 337 0.19 -10.12 -2.26
C GLY A 337 0.20 -9.94 -0.74
N LEU A 338 -0.92 -10.23 -0.05
CA LEU A 338 -0.96 -10.26 1.42
C LEU A 338 -0.10 -11.39 1.99
N VAL A 339 -0.13 -12.58 1.37
CA VAL A 339 0.74 -13.69 1.77
C VAL A 339 2.22 -13.30 1.59
N VAL A 340 2.58 -12.65 0.49
CA VAL A 340 3.97 -12.13 0.30
C VAL A 340 4.36 -11.19 1.43
N ALA A 341 3.48 -10.24 1.81
CA ALA A 341 3.75 -9.33 2.91
C ALA A 341 3.90 -10.06 4.27
N HIS A 342 3.08 -11.09 4.52
CA HIS A 342 3.17 -11.95 5.70
C HIS A 342 4.53 -12.66 5.79
N GLU A 343 4.96 -13.31 4.71
CA GLU A 343 6.22 -14.06 4.69
C GLU A 343 7.44 -13.15 4.79
N LEU A 344 7.38 -11.96 4.19
CA LEU A 344 8.39 -10.93 4.44
C LEU A 344 8.37 -10.49 5.91
N GLY A 345 7.20 -10.37 6.54
CA GLY A 345 7.06 -10.06 7.96
C GLY A 345 7.84 -11.03 8.85
N HIS A 346 7.78 -12.33 8.55
CA HIS A 346 8.63 -13.33 9.19
C HIS A 346 10.13 -13.10 8.92
N ASN A 347 10.56 -12.83 7.69
CA ASN A 347 11.97 -12.49 7.42
C ASN A 347 12.44 -11.30 8.27
N PHE A 348 11.57 -10.31 8.51
CA PHE A 348 11.82 -9.17 9.40
C PHE A 348 11.66 -9.50 10.89
N GLY A 349 11.21 -10.69 11.27
CA GLY A 349 11.24 -11.17 12.66
C GLY A 349 9.90 -11.28 13.36
N ALA A 350 8.80 -10.98 12.67
CA ALA A 350 7.47 -11.13 13.23
C ALA A 350 7.16 -12.60 13.60
N TYR A 351 6.45 -12.79 14.70
CA TYR A 351 5.83 -14.06 15.07
C TYR A 351 4.37 -14.05 14.60
N HIS A 352 3.73 -15.22 14.60
CA HIS A 352 2.29 -15.24 14.39
C HIS A 352 1.55 -14.58 15.55
N ASP A 353 0.55 -13.78 15.20
CA ASP A 353 -0.38 -13.16 16.14
C ASP A 353 -1.39 -14.20 16.64
N GLY A 354 -1.61 -14.28 17.95
CA GLY A 354 -2.61 -15.16 18.56
C GLY A 354 -2.30 -16.65 18.49
N GLU A 355 -1.08 -17.05 18.10
CA GLU A 355 -0.63 -18.43 18.16
C GLU A 355 -0.22 -18.80 19.59
N ALA A 356 -0.86 -19.83 20.16
CA ALA A 356 -0.64 -20.26 21.54
C ALA A 356 0.83 -20.65 21.79
N GLY A 357 1.40 -20.19 22.91
CA GLY A 357 2.79 -20.49 23.28
C GLY A 357 3.84 -19.76 22.44
N LYS A 358 3.44 -18.78 21.61
CA LYS A 358 4.33 -17.88 20.87
C LYS A 358 4.30 -16.46 21.48
N PRO A 359 5.30 -15.61 21.20
CA PRO A 359 5.40 -14.30 21.84
C PRO A 359 4.20 -13.36 21.64
N CYS A 360 3.48 -13.46 20.52
CA CYS A 360 2.30 -12.64 20.24
C CYS A 360 0.97 -13.38 20.55
N GLU A 361 0.95 -14.39 21.43
CA GLU A 361 -0.24 -15.19 21.75
C GLU A 361 -1.46 -14.38 22.24
N SER A 362 -1.25 -13.22 22.85
CA SER A 362 -2.31 -12.32 23.33
C SER A 362 -2.91 -11.43 22.23
N THR A 363 -2.33 -11.44 21.03
CA THR A 363 -2.77 -10.62 19.92
C THR A 363 -3.95 -11.28 19.19
N PRO A 364 -5.03 -10.56 18.85
CA PRO A 364 -6.11 -11.11 18.05
C PRO A 364 -5.62 -11.67 16.70
N GLN A 365 -6.18 -12.79 16.25
CA GLN A 365 -5.89 -13.39 14.93
C GLN A 365 -6.59 -12.65 13.77
N THR A 366 -6.69 -11.32 13.84
CA THR A 366 -7.32 -10.44 12.83
C THR A 366 -6.31 -9.57 12.08
N PHE A 367 -5.03 -9.67 12.42
CA PHE A 367 -3.94 -8.94 11.79
C PHE A 367 -3.27 -9.78 10.70
N LEU A 368 -2.41 -9.12 9.91
CA LEU A 368 -1.70 -9.72 8.78
C LEU A 368 -0.85 -10.94 9.21
N MET A 369 -0.29 -10.95 10.42
CA MET A 369 0.52 -12.07 10.93
C MET A 369 -0.30 -13.16 11.66
N ALA A 370 -1.63 -13.18 11.53
CA ALA A 370 -2.39 -14.34 12.00
C ALA A 370 -1.88 -15.64 11.34
N PRO A 371 -1.81 -16.77 12.06
CA PRO A 371 -1.27 -18.05 11.56
C PRO A 371 -2.08 -18.65 10.40
N ARG A 372 -3.28 -18.08 10.16
CA ARG A 372 -4.17 -18.34 9.04
C ARG A 372 -4.52 -16.99 8.46
N ASN A 373 -4.54 -16.88 7.13
CA ASN A 373 -4.82 -15.60 6.48
C ASN A 373 -6.18 -15.06 6.93
N ALA A 374 -6.17 -13.92 7.63
CA ALA A 374 -7.36 -13.27 8.16
C ALA A 374 -8.00 -12.26 7.17
N GLY A 375 -7.49 -12.17 5.93
CA GLY A 375 -7.89 -11.15 4.97
C GLY A 375 -7.49 -9.74 5.39
N SER A 376 -6.47 -9.61 6.24
CA SER A 376 -5.99 -8.33 6.78
C SER A 376 -4.70 -7.89 6.12
N SER A 377 -4.53 -6.59 5.95
CA SER A 377 -3.33 -5.94 5.40
C SER A 377 -2.60 -5.09 6.45
N THR A 378 -2.94 -5.25 7.73
CA THR A 378 -2.40 -4.47 8.85
C THR A 378 -1.57 -5.37 9.76
N PHE A 379 -0.30 -5.02 10.00
CA PHE A 379 0.52 -5.66 11.03
C PHE A 379 0.03 -5.28 12.43
N SER A 380 0.13 -6.21 13.39
CA SER A 380 -0.16 -5.89 14.79
C SER A 380 0.97 -5.07 15.42
N PRO A 381 0.70 -4.33 16.51
CA PRO A 381 1.76 -3.70 17.30
C PRO A 381 2.82 -4.69 17.80
N CYS A 382 2.44 -5.93 18.11
CA CYS A 382 3.39 -6.99 18.51
C CYS A 382 4.33 -7.36 17.35
N SER A 383 3.77 -7.55 16.16
CA SER A 383 4.55 -7.82 14.94
C SER A 383 5.52 -6.69 14.63
N LEU A 384 5.05 -5.43 14.64
CA LEU A 384 5.88 -4.24 14.41
C LEU A 384 7.01 -4.12 15.44
N GLN A 385 6.75 -4.43 16.72
CA GLN A 385 7.77 -4.41 17.76
C GLN A 385 8.94 -5.35 17.44
N TYR A 386 8.66 -6.61 17.08
CA TYR A 386 9.70 -7.57 16.73
C TYR A 386 10.43 -7.22 15.43
N MET A 387 9.71 -6.71 14.44
CA MET A 387 10.33 -6.24 13.19
C MET A 387 11.29 -5.08 13.42
N ASN A 388 10.93 -4.12 14.27
CA ASN A 388 11.78 -2.98 14.61
C ASN A 388 13.07 -3.39 15.31
N VAL A 389 13.05 -4.44 16.14
CA VAL A 389 14.27 -4.99 16.77
C VAL A 389 15.23 -5.53 15.70
N VAL A 390 14.72 -6.35 14.77
CA VAL A 390 15.55 -6.90 13.68
C VAL A 390 16.03 -5.81 12.74
N ILE A 391 15.20 -4.81 12.42
CA ILE A 391 15.61 -3.67 11.57
C ILE A 391 16.77 -2.91 12.21
N ALA A 392 16.69 -2.60 13.51
CA ALA A 392 17.77 -1.92 14.23
C ALA A 392 19.06 -2.75 14.24
N GLU A 393 18.95 -4.07 14.50
CA GLU A 393 20.10 -4.98 14.49
C GLU A 393 20.73 -5.10 13.09
N ARG A 394 19.90 -5.31 12.06
CA ARG A 394 20.35 -5.58 10.69
C ARG A 394 20.86 -4.34 9.97
N SER A 395 20.26 -3.17 10.18
CA SER A 395 20.77 -1.91 9.61
C SER A 395 22.15 -1.55 10.16
N ALA A 396 22.42 -1.86 11.43
CA ALA A 396 23.75 -1.66 12.03
C ALA A 396 24.78 -2.70 11.53
N ALA A 397 24.40 -3.97 11.43
CA ALA A 397 25.31 -5.04 11.04
C ALA A 397 25.56 -5.11 9.52
N TYR A 398 24.55 -4.78 8.71
CA TYR A 398 24.55 -4.93 7.24
C TYR A 398 24.02 -3.68 6.52
N PRO A 399 24.64 -2.50 6.68
CA PRO A 399 24.13 -1.22 6.16
C PRO A 399 24.06 -1.15 4.62
N ALA A 400 24.84 -1.99 3.92
CA ALA A 400 24.76 -2.11 2.46
C ALA A 400 23.56 -2.93 1.98
N CYS A 401 23.00 -3.81 2.84
CA CYS A 401 21.83 -4.63 2.53
C CYS A 401 20.52 -3.92 2.93
N LEU A 402 20.47 -3.39 4.16
CA LEU A 402 19.35 -2.60 4.66
C LEU A 402 19.79 -1.14 4.76
N THR A 403 19.66 -0.44 3.65
CA THR A 403 20.21 0.91 3.46
C THR A 403 19.30 1.95 4.08
N SER A 404 19.86 2.87 4.85
CA SER A 404 19.10 4.02 5.36
C SER A 404 18.69 4.93 4.20
N ILE A 405 17.42 5.31 4.17
CA ILE A 405 16.92 6.35 3.28
C ILE A 405 17.25 7.68 3.95
N ILE A 406 18.27 8.34 3.42
CA ILE A 406 18.60 9.70 3.83
C ILE A 406 17.60 10.63 3.15
N ASP A 407 16.53 10.96 3.86
CA ASP A 407 15.51 11.89 3.39
C ASP A 407 15.65 13.26 4.06
N PHE A 408 15.65 14.31 3.24
CA PHE A 408 15.61 15.70 3.65
C PHE A 408 14.31 16.27 3.08
N ASP A 409 13.33 16.61 3.91
CA ASP A 409 12.04 17.13 3.42
C ASP A 409 11.56 18.21 4.38
N VAL A 410 11.27 19.40 3.84
CA VAL A 410 10.80 20.54 4.63
C VAL A 410 9.52 21.09 4.03
N ALA A 411 8.41 20.90 4.75
CA ALA A 411 7.09 21.27 4.29
C ALA A 411 6.50 22.46 5.06
N LEU A 412 5.56 23.15 4.42
CA LEU A 412 4.65 24.07 5.12
C LEU A 412 3.34 23.35 5.45
N ALA A 413 2.99 23.35 6.74
CA ALA A 413 1.65 22.94 7.17
C ALA A 413 0.60 23.89 6.58
N GLN A 414 -0.57 23.36 6.20
CA GLN A 414 -1.66 24.18 5.66
C GLN A 414 -2.16 25.16 6.74
N PRO A 415 -2.01 26.48 6.55
CA PRO A 415 -2.52 27.44 7.52
C PRO A 415 -4.05 27.51 7.44
N ALA A 416 -4.69 27.74 8.57
CA ALA A 416 -6.13 27.94 8.64
C ALA A 416 -6.52 29.28 7.99
N ALA A 417 -7.72 29.34 7.42
CA ALA A 417 -8.31 30.62 7.05
C ALA A 417 -8.59 31.45 8.32
N ALA A 418 -8.35 32.75 8.25
CA ALA A 418 -8.52 33.66 9.38
C ALA A 418 -9.47 34.81 9.03
N HIS A 419 -10.03 35.41 10.07
CA HIS A 419 -10.92 36.55 9.97
C HIS A 419 -10.55 37.61 11.01
N VAL A 420 -10.65 38.88 10.63
CA VAL A 420 -10.34 40.02 11.48
C VAL A 420 -11.25 41.20 11.16
N ASP A 421 -11.58 42.01 12.17
CA ASP A 421 -12.28 43.28 11.96
C ASP A 421 -11.37 44.32 11.28
N PRO A 422 -11.93 45.24 10.47
CA PRO A 422 -11.15 46.30 9.84
C PRO A 422 -10.36 47.12 10.87
N GLY A 423 -9.06 47.26 10.66
CA GLY A 423 -8.14 47.99 11.52
C GLY A 423 -7.63 47.21 12.74
N ALA A 424 -8.17 46.02 13.04
CA ALA A 424 -7.63 45.16 14.09
C ALA A 424 -6.43 44.34 13.58
N THR A 425 -5.54 43.97 14.49
CA THR A 425 -4.40 43.07 14.23
C THR A 425 -4.82 41.64 14.50
N VAL A 426 -4.52 40.73 13.57
CA VAL A 426 -4.69 39.29 13.73
C VAL A 426 -3.34 38.59 13.80
N GLU A 427 -3.26 37.55 14.63
CA GLU A 427 -2.11 36.65 14.69
C GLU A 427 -2.39 35.40 13.84
N LEU A 428 -1.53 35.16 12.86
CA LEU A 428 -1.61 34.07 11.88
C LEU A 428 -0.49 33.07 12.19
N PRO A 429 -0.80 31.87 12.72
CA PRO A 429 0.21 30.86 12.97
C PRO A 429 0.62 30.18 11.65
N LEU A 430 1.93 30.16 11.39
CA LEU A 430 2.56 29.43 10.32
C LEU A 430 3.50 28.39 10.90
N ARG A 431 3.49 27.18 10.34
CA ARG A 431 4.31 26.06 10.81
C ARG A 431 5.08 25.44 9.66
N VAL A 432 6.39 25.45 9.78
CA VAL A 432 7.31 24.66 8.97
C VAL A 432 7.56 23.33 9.69
N GLN A 433 7.58 22.23 8.95
CA GLN A 433 7.82 20.88 9.47
C GLN A 433 8.97 20.24 8.70
N ASN A 434 9.93 19.66 9.41
CA ASN A 434 10.88 18.75 8.80
C ASN A 434 10.22 17.35 8.77
N LEU A 435 9.78 16.94 7.59
CA LEU A 435 9.18 15.62 7.34
C LEU A 435 10.24 14.56 6.99
N GLY A 436 11.47 15.01 6.75
CA GLY A 436 12.62 14.17 6.50
C GLY A 436 13.20 13.56 7.78
N GLN A 437 14.10 12.61 7.58
CA GLN A 437 14.75 11.86 8.65
C GLN A 437 16.08 12.47 9.09
N GLN A 438 16.58 13.42 8.31
CA GLN A 438 17.78 14.16 8.63
C GLN A 438 17.45 15.58 9.09
N PRO A 439 18.30 16.21 9.93
CA PRO A 439 18.18 17.63 10.21
C PRO A 439 18.23 18.45 8.92
N ALA A 440 17.23 19.30 8.70
CA ALA A 440 17.27 20.30 7.65
C ALA A 440 18.18 21.44 8.09
N SER A 441 18.95 22.02 7.17
CA SER A 441 19.84 23.14 7.45
C SER A 441 19.58 24.31 6.51
N THR A 442 19.99 25.51 6.94
CA THR A 442 19.83 26.78 6.22
C THR A 442 18.38 27.03 5.77
N LEU A 443 17.44 26.95 6.71
CA LEU A 443 16.03 27.18 6.41
C LEU A 443 15.77 28.67 6.23
N ASN A 444 15.05 29.03 5.16
CA ASN A 444 14.54 30.38 4.93
C ASN A 444 13.03 30.29 4.65
N LEU A 445 12.23 30.86 5.55
CA LEU A 445 10.78 30.98 5.41
C LEU A 445 10.46 32.38 4.88
N ARG A 446 9.76 32.46 3.75
CA ARG A 446 9.26 33.71 3.18
C ARG A 446 7.75 33.75 3.23
N VAL A 447 7.20 34.90 3.59
CA VAL A 447 5.77 35.17 3.52
C VAL A 447 5.54 36.44 2.72
N GLN A 448 4.65 36.37 1.75
CA GLN A 448 4.21 37.51 0.94
C GLN A 448 2.78 37.88 1.34
N VAL A 449 2.62 39.12 1.78
CA VAL A 449 1.38 39.74 2.22
C VAL A 449 0.97 40.80 1.19
N PRO A 450 -0.25 40.76 0.62
CA PRO A 450 -0.71 41.76 -0.35
C PRO A 450 -0.81 43.18 0.21
N ALA A 451 -0.50 44.19 -0.59
CA ALA A 451 -0.33 45.59 -0.18
C ALA A 451 -1.52 46.33 0.50
N PRO A 452 -2.79 45.90 0.43
CA PRO A 452 -3.84 46.48 1.30
C PRO A 452 -3.76 46.00 2.75
N LEU A 453 -2.98 44.95 3.02
CA LEU A 453 -2.63 44.48 4.35
C LEU A 453 -1.25 45.03 4.75
N GLN A 454 -1.00 45.13 6.05
CA GLN A 454 0.27 45.52 6.62
C GLN A 454 0.75 44.48 7.63
N VAL A 455 1.98 44.02 7.48
CA VAL A 455 2.67 43.24 8.52
C VAL A 455 3.05 44.18 9.66
N THR A 456 2.61 43.86 10.87
CA THR A 456 2.95 44.65 12.07
C THR A 456 4.02 43.99 12.92
N ASP A 457 4.13 42.66 12.86
CA ASP A 457 5.17 41.90 13.55
C ASP A 457 5.34 40.50 12.94
N ALA A 458 6.51 39.89 13.14
CA ALA A 458 6.83 38.54 12.72
C ALA A 458 7.66 37.85 13.82
N ILE A 459 7.01 37.02 14.62
CA ILE A 459 7.60 36.48 15.85
C ILE A 459 7.87 34.98 15.67
N PRO A 460 9.11 34.56 15.38
CA PRO A 460 9.45 33.14 15.31
C PRO A 460 9.67 32.55 16.71
N ASP A 461 9.38 31.25 16.89
CA ASP A 461 9.72 30.54 18.13
C ASP A 461 11.24 30.29 18.26
N LYS A 462 11.94 30.18 17.12
CA LYS A 462 13.39 29.97 16.99
C LYS A 462 13.93 30.73 15.78
N GLY A 463 15.21 31.09 15.81
CA GLY A 463 15.84 31.81 14.71
C GLY A 463 15.51 33.29 14.72
N TYR A 464 15.53 33.92 13.55
CA TYR A 464 15.34 35.37 13.40
C TYR A 464 14.46 35.67 12.19
N CYS A 465 13.65 36.73 12.27
CA CYS A 465 12.86 37.23 11.16
C CYS A 465 13.17 38.70 10.91
N ASP A 466 13.25 39.06 9.63
CA ASP A 466 13.19 40.43 9.15
C ASP A 466 11.87 40.60 8.37
N PHE A 467 11.30 41.80 8.42
CA PHE A 467 10.05 42.09 7.72
C PHE A 467 9.92 43.55 7.30
N ASP A 468 9.21 43.74 6.20
CA ASP A 468 8.65 45.03 5.78
C ASP A 468 7.11 44.96 5.76
N ALA A 469 6.45 45.99 5.24
CA ALA A 469 4.99 46.07 5.22
C ALA A 469 4.29 44.91 4.49
N THR A 470 4.96 44.26 3.53
CA THR A 470 4.38 43.27 2.61
C THR A 470 5.15 41.96 2.53
N GLN A 471 6.35 41.88 3.11
CA GLN A 471 7.21 40.72 3.03
C GLN A 471 7.81 40.38 4.39
N VAL A 472 7.86 39.09 4.70
CA VAL A 472 8.58 38.53 5.85
C VAL A 472 9.61 37.53 5.34
N SER A 473 10.82 37.58 5.90
CA SER A 473 11.88 36.59 5.69
C SER A 473 12.44 36.15 7.03
N CYS A 474 12.29 34.88 7.34
CA CYS A 474 12.82 34.27 8.55
C CYS A 474 13.91 33.25 8.22
N ASP A 475 14.95 33.19 9.06
CA ASP A 475 16.06 32.27 8.93
C ASP A 475 16.19 31.38 10.17
N LEU A 476 16.42 30.09 9.94
CA LEU A 476 16.74 29.11 10.98
C LEU A 476 17.91 28.24 10.53
N ALA A 477 18.95 28.16 11.36
CA ALA A 477 20.19 27.45 11.01
C ALA A 477 19.96 25.95 10.81
N SER A 478 19.17 25.33 11.68
CA SER A 478 18.88 23.90 11.63
C SER A 478 17.53 23.58 12.26
N LEU A 479 16.82 22.62 11.65
CA LEU A 479 15.60 22.04 12.19
C LEU A 479 15.80 20.53 12.28
N SER A 480 15.73 19.97 13.51
CA SER A 480 15.89 18.53 13.74
C SER A 480 14.91 17.70 12.92
N ALA A 481 15.26 16.44 12.64
CA ALA A 481 14.32 15.47 12.05
C ALA A 481 13.02 15.42 12.86
N SER A 482 11.88 15.35 12.17
CA SER A 482 10.52 15.46 12.76
C SER A 482 10.26 16.74 13.57
N GLY A 483 11.14 17.73 13.49
CA GLY A 483 11.01 19.00 14.20
C GLY A 483 10.00 19.93 13.54
N SER A 484 9.52 20.90 14.32
CA SER A 484 8.71 22.02 13.82
C SER A 484 9.34 23.36 14.17
N TRP A 485 9.06 24.34 13.32
CA TRP A 485 9.46 25.73 13.42
C TRP A 485 8.24 26.61 13.18
N ASP A 486 7.86 27.38 14.19
CA ASP A 486 6.61 28.13 14.22
C ASP A 486 6.89 29.63 14.09
N LEU A 487 6.08 30.30 13.27
CA LEU A 487 6.05 31.74 13.10
C LEU A 487 4.66 32.26 13.46
N ARG A 488 4.60 33.23 14.38
CA ARG A 488 3.39 34.02 14.64
C ARG A 488 3.48 35.33 13.86
N LEU A 489 2.76 35.39 12.74
CA LEU A 489 2.71 36.56 11.88
C LEU A 489 1.57 37.49 12.31
N GLN A 490 1.85 38.76 12.59
CA GLN A 490 0.83 39.75 12.91
C GLN A 490 0.54 40.64 11.71
N VAL A 491 -0.73 40.71 11.32
CA VAL A 491 -1.19 41.46 10.15
C VAL A 491 -2.39 42.32 10.50
N THR A 492 -2.45 43.52 9.93
CA THR A 492 -3.60 44.42 10.00
C THR A 492 -4.09 44.75 8.59
N GLY A 493 -5.40 44.93 8.42
CA GLY A 493 -5.99 45.41 7.17
C GLY A 493 -7.20 46.28 7.45
N THR A 494 -7.44 47.30 6.63
CA THR A 494 -8.56 48.26 6.80
C THR A 494 -9.63 48.12 5.74
N GLU A 495 -9.30 47.54 4.58
CA GLU A 495 -10.24 47.34 3.47
C GLU A 495 -10.98 46.00 3.61
N GLU A 496 -12.31 46.06 3.70
CA GLU A 496 -13.18 44.87 3.84
C GLU A 496 -13.14 43.98 2.58
N ARG A 497 -12.31 42.94 2.62
CA ARG A 497 -12.09 42.00 1.52
C ARG A 497 -11.37 40.75 2.01
N SER A 498 -11.43 39.67 1.22
CA SER A 498 -10.55 38.50 1.36
C SER A 498 -9.24 38.66 0.59
N TYR A 499 -8.14 38.36 1.25
CA TYR A 499 -6.78 38.42 0.71
C TYR A 499 -6.13 37.04 0.74
N ALA A 500 -5.41 36.70 -0.32
CA ALA A 500 -4.57 35.51 -0.36
C ALA A 500 -3.16 35.85 0.11
N ILE A 501 -2.71 35.23 1.21
CA ILE A 501 -1.35 35.31 1.72
C ILE A 501 -0.62 34.05 1.26
N SER A 502 0.57 34.20 0.72
CA SER A 502 1.41 33.07 0.27
C SER A 502 2.65 32.94 1.13
N ALA A 503 3.00 31.72 1.50
CA ALA A 503 4.23 31.39 2.22
C ALA A 503 5.01 30.32 1.46
N SER A 504 6.34 30.38 1.56
CA SER A 504 7.25 29.38 1.00
C SER A 504 8.45 29.16 1.91
N VAL A 505 8.93 27.93 2.02
CA VAL A 505 10.15 27.59 2.76
C VAL A 505 11.20 26.96 1.86
N THR A 506 12.47 27.28 2.07
CA THR A 506 13.61 26.61 1.41
C THR A 506 14.59 26.09 2.44
N ALA A 507 15.34 25.04 2.11
CA ALA A 507 16.46 24.51 2.90
C ALA A 507 17.65 24.13 1.98
N ALA A 508 18.81 23.80 2.56
CA ALA A 508 20.01 23.42 1.81
C ALA A 508 19.78 22.22 0.87
N VAL A 509 19.05 21.22 1.37
CA VAL A 509 18.67 20.00 0.64
C VAL A 509 17.22 19.73 0.97
N ASP A 510 16.43 19.47 -0.07
CA ASP A 510 15.02 19.13 0.03
C ASP A 510 14.65 18.18 -1.12
N GLY A 511 14.17 16.99 -0.78
CA GLY A 511 13.78 15.93 -1.69
C GLY A 511 12.36 16.06 -2.24
N SER A 512 11.53 16.94 -1.66
CA SER A 512 10.10 17.09 -1.95
C SER A 512 9.65 18.55 -2.14
N PRO A 513 10.29 19.33 -3.05
CA PRO A 513 10.08 20.78 -3.15
C PRO A 513 8.64 21.22 -3.45
N GLY A 514 7.78 20.31 -3.92
CA GLY A 514 6.37 20.60 -4.21
C GLY A 514 5.52 20.87 -2.97
N ASN A 515 5.96 20.47 -1.77
CA ASN A 515 5.22 20.67 -0.52
C ASN A 515 5.64 21.96 0.22
N ASN A 516 6.64 22.69 -0.29
CA ASN A 516 7.31 23.82 0.35
C ASN A 516 6.55 25.15 0.25
N SER A 517 5.40 25.19 -0.44
CA SER A 517 4.63 26.42 -0.64
C SER A 517 3.15 26.23 -0.31
N ARG A 518 2.54 27.25 0.30
CA ARG A 518 1.12 27.27 0.65
C ARG A 518 0.53 28.67 0.45
N SER A 519 -0.76 28.71 0.13
CA SER A 519 -1.56 29.94 0.17
C SER A 519 -2.73 29.73 1.12
N PHE A 520 -3.12 30.78 1.84
CA PHE A 520 -4.27 30.79 2.73
C PHE A 520 -4.96 32.15 2.71
N THR A 521 -6.19 32.20 3.25
CA THR A 521 -7.05 33.39 3.14
C THR A 521 -7.15 34.11 4.48
N LEU A 522 -6.93 35.43 4.46
CA LEU A 522 -7.33 36.35 5.52
C LEU A 522 -8.53 37.17 5.04
N THR A 523 -9.64 37.15 5.77
CA THR A 523 -10.81 37.97 5.48
C THR A 523 -10.88 39.14 6.47
N VAL A 524 -10.77 40.36 5.97
CA VAL A 524 -10.97 41.59 6.72
C VAL A 524 -12.44 42.01 6.57
N GLY A 525 -13.14 42.24 7.67
CA GLY A 525 -14.57 42.60 7.64
C GLY A 525 -15.50 41.43 7.31
N ASN A 526 -16.80 41.72 7.24
CA ASN A 526 -17.82 40.69 7.33
C ASN A 526 -17.78 39.74 6.10
N PRO A 527 -17.60 38.41 6.27
CA PRO A 527 -17.46 37.46 5.16
C PRO A 527 -18.65 37.41 4.19
N GLN A 528 -19.80 38.00 4.56
CA GLN A 528 -21.02 38.00 3.77
C GLN A 528 -21.16 39.20 2.80
N ALA A 529 -20.33 40.24 2.92
CA ALA A 529 -20.46 41.48 2.14
C ALA A 529 -19.79 41.43 0.75
N ALA A 530 -18.89 40.48 0.49
CA ALA A 530 -18.00 40.49 -0.68
C ALA A 530 -18.61 40.09 -2.04
N THR A 531 -19.95 39.95 -2.16
CA THR A 531 -20.60 39.50 -3.42
C THR A 531 -21.24 40.61 -4.27
N THR A 532 -21.07 41.90 -3.93
CA THR A 532 -21.67 42.99 -4.73
C THR A 532 -20.62 43.89 -5.38
N GLY A 533 -19.90 43.34 -6.36
CA GLY A 533 -19.06 44.10 -7.27
C GLY A 533 -19.90 44.88 -8.30
N SER A 534 -20.00 46.19 -8.06
CA SER A 534 -20.58 47.19 -8.96
C SER A 534 -19.96 47.15 -10.36
N SER A 535 -20.78 46.92 -11.38
CA SER A 535 -20.48 47.28 -12.78
C SER A 535 -21.43 48.41 -13.19
N GLY A 536 -20.88 49.62 -13.28
CA GLY A 536 -21.58 50.78 -13.80
C GLY A 536 -21.39 50.92 -15.31
N GLY A 537 -22.51 51.12 -16.02
CA GLY A 537 -22.58 52.09 -17.12
C GLY A 537 -22.68 51.56 -18.56
N GLY A 538 -23.90 51.58 -19.11
CA GLY A 538 -24.23 51.50 -20.53
C GLY A 538 -25.27 50.40 -20.80
N GLY A 539 -26.57 50.64 -20.94
CA GLY A 539 -27.28 51.71 -21.63
C GLY A 539 -28.04 51.10 -22.83
N GLY A 540 -29.36 50.90 -22.71
CA GLY A 540 -30.23 50.72 -23.87
C GLY A 540 -31.34 49.65 -23.77
N GLY A 541 -32.61 50.12 -23.72
CA GLY A 541 -33.83 49.41 -24.17
C GLY A 541 -34.34 48.31 -23.22
N GLY A 542 -35.48 48.44 -22.55
CA GLY A 542 -36.79 48.80 -23.10
C GLY A 542 -37.68 47.57 -22.98
N GLY A 543 -38.55 47.54 -21.96
CA GLY A 543 -39.44 46.41 -21.69
C GLY A 543 -40.17 46.55 -20.37
N THR A 544 -41.23 47.35 -20.40
CA THR A 544 -42.32 47.51 -19.43
C THR A 544 -42.78 46.16 -18.83
N ALA A 545 -42.84 46.05 -17.50
CA ALA A 545 -44.07 46.01 -16.68
C ALA A 545 -44.93 44.75 -16.95
N ASP A 546 -45.25 43.88 -15.98
CA ASP A 546 -45.95 44.26 -14.75
C ASP A 546 -45.66 43.35 -13.55
N ALA A 547 -45.66 44.00 -12.39
CA ALA A 547 -45.64 43.46 -11.06
C ALA A 547 -47.03 42.99 -10.62
N LEU A 548 -47.08 41.85 -9.92
CA LEU A 548 -48.06 41.41 -8.92
C LEU A 548 -47.71 39.93 -8.66
N SER A 549 -47.01 39.54 -7.59
CA SER A 549 -47.66 39.31 -6.31
C SER A 549 -46.61 39.05 -5.22
N LEU A 550 -46.51 39.95 -4.26
CA LEU A 550 -46.12 39.63 -2.89
C LEU A 550 -47.28 38.88 -2.23
N LEU A 551 -47.01 37.73 -1.58
CA LEU A 551 -47.53 37.30 -0.26
C LEU A 551 -47.56 35.78 -0.13
N GLY A 552 -46.92 35.28 0.93
CA GLY A 552 -47.29 34.03 1.59
C GLY A 552 -46.36 32.86 1.34
N LEU A 553 -45.53 32.54 2.34
CA LEU A 553 -45.69 31.32 3.16
C LEU A 553 -44.46 31.12 4.06
N LEU A 554 -44.44 31.86 5.16
CA LEU A 554 -43.96 31.29 6.42
C LEU A 554 -44.99 30.26 6.89
N GLY A 555 -44.53 29.08 7.30
CA GLY A 555 -45.27 28.20 8.21
C GLY A 555 -45.72 26.87 7.60
N LEU A 556 -44.80 25.91 7.53
CA LEU A 556 -45.14 24.48 7.45
C LEU A 556 -44.07 23.60 8.14
N ALA A 557 -43.64 24.01 9.32
CA ALA A 557 -43.06 23.12 10.32
C ALA A 557 -44.06 23.04 11.48
N LEU A 558 -45.04 22.13 11.40
CA LEU A 558 -45.84 21.58 12.52
C LEU A 558 -47.05 20.79 12.00
N ARG A 559 -46.83 19.73 11.22
CA ARG A 559 -47.84 18.65 11.02
C ARG A 559 -47.16 17.29 10.90
N ARG A 560 -46.47 16.88 11.97
CA ARG A 560 -46.07 15.48 12.18
C ARG A 560 -46.34 15.04 13.62
N ARG A 561 -47.58 15.23 14.06
CA ARG A 561 -48.17 14.50 15.20
C ARG A 561 -49.68 14.38 14.96
N ARG A 562 -50.10 13.19 14.53
CA ARG A 562 -51.41 12.53 14.74
C ARG A 562 -51.70 11.63 13.55
N ARG A 563 -51.44 10.33 13.73
CA ARG A 563 -52.33 9.21 13.41
C ARG A 563 -51.58 7.91 13.66
N ALA A 564 -51.51 7.56 14.94
CA ALA A 564 -51.55 6.17 15.35
C ALA A 564 -53.00 5.86 15.76
N ALA A 565 -53.41 4.61 15.55
CA ALA A 565 -54.69 3.97 15.89
C ALA A 565 -55.88 4.25 14.96
N SER A 566 -56.31 3.25 14.18
CA SER A 566 -57.31 2.25 14.64
C SER A 566 -57.94 1.44 13.49
N ARG A 567 -58.13 0.13 13.75
CA ARG A 567 -59.16 -0.82 13.23
C ARG A 567 -58.99 -1.45 11.84
N THR A 568 -58.63 -2.74 11.78
CA THR A 568 -59.51 -3.96 11.76
C THR A 568 -60.46 -4.02 10.56
N VAL A 569 -60.16 -4.89 9.60
CA VAL A 569 -60.89 -6.15 9.28
C VAL A 569 -59.84 -7.15 8.82
#